data_AF-A0A530LBC1-F1
#
_entry.id   AF-A0A530LBC1-F1
#
_cell.length_a   1.000
_cell.length_b   1.000
_cell.length_c   1.000
_cell.angle_alpha   90.00
_cell.angle_beta   90.00
_cell.angle_gamma   90.00
#
_symmetry.space_group_name_H-M   'P 1'
#
loop_
_entity.id
_entity.type
_entity.pdbx_description
1 polymer ?
#
loop_
_entity_poly.entity_id
_entity_poly.type
_entity_poly.pdbx_seq_one_letter_code
_entity_poly.pdbx_strand_id
1 'polypeptide(L)'
;PDKPEAWLLAVARKRRVDAVRRRLTSEAARDHLRLIAEEMEARMAEEDPPDERLRLMFACAHPAIEAGVRAPLILQTVLGFDAATIASAFLVSPATMSQRLVRAKMRIRETGIPFRVPERAELGERLGTVLEAIYAAFAEGWSDPAGTETRRRNLATEGIWLGRL
;
A
#
# COMPACT_ATOMS: atom_id res chain seq x y z
N PRO A 1 20.31 -12.02 23.44
CA PRO A 1 21.55 -11.21 23.40
C PRO A 1 22.16 -11.09 24.77
N ASP A 2 23.49 -11.17 24.86
CA ASP A 2 24.20 -11.20 26.15
C ASP A 2 24.16 -9.85 26.90
N LYS A 3 23.84 -8.75 26.20
CA LYS A 3 23.66 -7.40 26.77
C LYS A 3 22.43 -6.70 26.18
N PRO A 4 21.21 -6.95 26.72
CA PRO A 4 19.97 -6.41 26.16
C PRO A 4 19.89 -4.88 26.22
N GLU A 5 20.39 -4.25 27.29
CA GLU A 5 20.36 -2.79 27.46
C GLU A 5 21.21 -2.06 26.40
N ALA A 6 22.43 -2.55 26.17
CA ALA A 6 23.33 -2.03 25.14
C ALA A 6 22.73 -2.19 23.74
N TRP A 7 22.05 -3.32 23.49
CA TRP A 7 21.33 -3.57 22.24
C TRP A 7 20.16 -2.59 22.04
N LEU A 8 19.35 -2.34 23.08
CA LEU A 8 18.25 -1.37 23.02
C LEU A 8 18.73 0.04 22.73
N LEU A 9 19.80 0.50 23.39
CA LEU A 9 20.43 1.80 23.14
C LEU A 9 20.92 1.92 21.69
N ALA A 10 21.54 0.87 21.16
CA ALA A 10 22.01 0.83 19.77
C ALA A 10 20.85 0.89 18.77
N VAL A 11 19.78 0.11 19.00
CA VAL A 11 18.57 0.12 18.16
C VAL A 11 17.88 1.49 18.22
N ALA A 12 17.74 2.08 19.42
CA ALA A 12 17.15 3.41 19.57
C ALA A 12 17.94 4.49 18.80
N ARG A 13 19.28 4.45 18.88
CA ARG A 13 20.15 5.37 18.12
C ARG A 13 19.98 5.18 16.61
N LYS A 14 19.98 3.93 16.12
CA LYS A 14 19.76 3.63 14.69
C LYS A 14 18.40 4.11 14.22
N ARG A 15 17.32 3.81 14.95
CA ARG A 15 15.96 4.28 14.63
C ARG A 15 15.86 5.80 14.56
N ARG A 16 16.57 6.52 15.45
CA ARG A 16 16.63 7.98 15.41
C ARG A 16 17.33 8.49 14.15
N VAL A 17 18.47 7.90 13.79
CA VAL A 17 19.19 8.24 12.54
C VAL A 17 18.31 7.96 11.32
N ASP A 18 17.64 6.81 11.29
CA ASP A 18 16.74 6.44 10.20
C ASP A 18 15.56 7.41 10.08
N ALA A 19 14.98 7.83 11.21
CA ALA A 19 13.91 8.82 11.22
C ALA A 19 14.37 10.18 10.66
N VAL A 20 15.57 10.63 11.02
CA VAL A 20 16.16 11.88 10.49
C VAL A 20 16.44 11.76 9.00
N ARG A 21 17.04 10.64 8.55
CA ARG A 21 17.30 10.41 7.12
C ARG A 21 16.00 10.43 6.31
N ARG A 22 14.96 9.72 6.75
CA ARG A 22 13.64 9.73 6.10
C ARG A 22 13.05 11.13 6.01
N ARG A 23 13.15 11.92 7.08
CA ARG A 23 12.69 13.30 7.09
C ARG A 23 13.44 14.15 6.05
N LEU A 24 14.77 14.10 6.04
CA LEU A 24 15.59 14.86 5.09
C LEU A 24 15.30 14.46 3.63
N THR A 25 15.16 13.16 3.35
CA THR A 25 14.77 12.69 2.01
C THR A 25 13.38 13.21 1.61
N SER A 26 12.42 13.19 2.53
CA SER A 26 11.08 13.72 2.28
C SER A 26 11.09 15.24 2.06
N GLU A 27 11.88 15.99 2.82
CA GLU A 27 12.01 17.44 2.67
C GLU A 27 12.70 17.79 1.34
N ALA A 28 13.78 17.09 0.97
CA ALA A 28 14.49 17.31 -0.28
C ALA A 28 13.63 17.01 -1.52
N ALA A 29 12.75 16.01 -1.45
CA ALA A 29 11.84 15.66 -2.53
C ALA A 29 10.61 16.57 -2.62
N ARG A 30 10.35 17.41 -1.60
CA ARG A 30 9.06 18.11 -1.43
C ARG A 30 8.71 19.04 -2.59
N ASP A 31 9.65 19.88 -3.02
CA ASP A 31 9.39 20.84 -4.09
C ASP A 31 9.21 20.15 -5.45
N HIS A 32 10.00 19.10 -5.70
CA HIS A 32 9.85 18.30 -6.92
C HIS A 32 8.51 17.55 -6.94
N LEU A 33 8.12 16.93 -5.83
CA LEU A 33 6.81 16.29 -5.70
C LEU A 33 5.65 17.28 -5.85
N ARG A 34 5.82 18.52 -5.38
CA ARG A 34 4.84 19.59 -5.56
C ARG A 34 4.68 19.97 -7.04
N LEU A 35 5.77 20.14 -7.76
CA LEU A 35 5.74 20.43 -9.20
C LEU A 35 5.06 19.30 -9.99
N ILE A 36 5.39 18.04 -9.68
CA ILE A 36 4.73 16.88 -10.29
C ILE A 36 3.23 16.89 -10.00
N ALA A 37 2.83 17.18 -8.75
CA ALA A 37 1.42 17.24 -8.38
C ALA A 37 0.67 18.36 -9.12
N GLU A 38 1.26 19.55 -9.24
CA GLU A 38 0.71 20.67 -10.01
C GLU A 38 0.54 20.30 -11.50
N GLU A 39 1.50 19.60 -12.10
CA GLU A 39 1.42 19.10 -13.48
C GLU A 39 0.33 18.03 -13.65
N MET A 40 0.21 17.11 -12.69
CA MET A 40 -0.82 16.06 -12.72
C MET A 40 -2.23 16.64 -12.59
N GLU A 41 -2.45 17.59 -11.66
CA GLU A 41 -3.74 18.27 -11.51
C GLU A 41 -4.17 18.99 -12.80
N ALA A 42 -3.23 19.63 -13.50
CA ALA A 42 -3.51 20.27 -14.78
C ALA A 42 -3.95 19.27 -15.86
N ARG A 43 -3.36 18.06 -15.90
CA ARG A 43 -3.71 17.01 -16.87
C ARG A 43 -5.03 16.32 -16.54
N MET A 44 -5.30 16.08 -15.26
CA MET A 44 -6.56 15.47 -14.81
C MET A 44 -7.78 16.37 -15.03
N ALA A 45 -7.59 17.69 -15.16
CA ALA A 45 -8.67 18.61 -15.52
C ALA A 45 -9.17 18.42 -16.97
N GLU A 46 -8.42 17.72 -17.81
CA GLU A 46 -8.73 17.48 -19.23
C GLU A 46 -9.28 16.07 -19.53
N GLU A 47 -9.21 15.12 -18.58
CA GLU A 47 -9.57 13.71 -18.78
C GLU A 47 -10.72 13.23 -17.86
N ASP A 48 -11.47 12.22 -18.32
CA ASP A 48 -12.61 11.61 -17.63
C ASP A 48 -12.17 10.92 -16.30
N PRO A 49 -13.07 10.75 -15.31
CA PRO A 49 -12.72 10.39 -13.94
C PRO A 49 -11.93 9.08 -13.78
N PRO A 50 -11.15 8.98 -12.69
CA PRO A 50 -10.12 7.96 -12.51
C PRO A 50 -10.73 6.56 -12.37
N ASP A 51 -9.90 5.56 -12.61
CA ASP A 51 -10.24 4.14 -12.45
C ASP A 51 -11.12 3.87 -11.24
N GLU A 52 -12.25 3.19 -11.46
CA GLU A 52 -13.15 2.73 -10.40
C GLU A 52 -12.42 1.85 -9.36
N ARG A 53 -11.38 1.13 -9.79
CA ARG A 53 -10.49 0.38 -8.88
C ARG A 53 -9.87 1.28 -7.83
N LEU A 54 -9.38 2.47 -8.19
CA LEU A 54 -8.74 3.37 -7.21
C LEU A 54 -9.74 3.81 -6.14
N ARG A 55 -10.99 4.11 -6.54
CA ARG A 55 -12.07 4.42 -5.59
C ARG A 55 -12.35 3.26 -4.64
N LEU A 56 -12.37 2.02 -5.15
CA LEU A 56 -12.52 0.81 -4.35
C LEU A 56 -11.33 0.58 -3.40
N MET A 57 -10.09 0.87 -3.83
CA MET A 57 -8.91 0.79 -2.96
C MET A 57 -9.07 1.73 -1.75
N PHE A 58 -9.52 2.95 -1.99
CA PHE A 58 -9.80 3.93 -0.94
C PHE A 58 -10.95 3.52 -0.02
N ALA A 59 -12.00 2.89 -0.55
CA ALA A 59 -13.08 2.31 0.28
C ALA A 59 -12.55 1.20 1.20
N CYS A 60 -11.72 0.29 0.67
CA CYS A 60 -11.08 -0.80 1.42
C CYS A 60 -10.02 -0.32 2.45
N ALA A 61 -9.49 0.90 2.32
CA ALA A 61 -8.49 1.47 3.22
C ALA A 61 -9.06 2.05 4.53
N HIS A 62 -10.28 1.68 4.91
CA HIS A 62 -10.98 2.26 6.07
C HIS A 62 -10.18 2.11 7.39
N PRO A 63 -10.04 3.19 8.20
CA PRO A 63 -9.19 3.17 9.40
C PRO A 63 -9.66 2.20 10.49
N ALA A 64 -10.97 1.91 10.55
CA ALA A 64 -11.54 0.86 11.41
C ALA A 64 -11.08 -0.58 11.07
N ILE A 65 -10.50 -0.82 9.89
CA ILE A 65 -9.89 -2.11 9.55
C ILE A 65 -8.48 -2.15 10.16
N GLU A 66 -8.05 -3.32 10.65
CA GLU A 66 -6.71 -3.51 11.19
C GLU A 66 -5.63 -3.10 10.17
N ALA A 67 -4.70 -2.22 10.56
CA ALA A 67 -3.70 -1.65 9.65
C ALA A 67 -2.93 -2.72 8.85
N GLY A 68 -2.52 -3.81 9.51
CA GLY A 68 -1.74 -4.88 8.89
C GLY A 68 -2.48 -5.77 7.88
N VAL A 69 -3.79 -5.56 7.68
CA VAL A 69 -4.58 -6.32 6.70
C VAL A 69 -5.27 -5.45 5.65
N ARG A 70 -5.19 -4.11 5.75
CA ARG A 70 -5.86 -3.23 4.77
C ARG A 70 -5.26 -3.36 3.37
N ALA A 71 -3.95 -3.21 3.23
CA ALA A 71 -3.27 -3.38 1.93
C ALA A 71 -3.39 -4.82 1.38
N PRO A 72 -3.21 -5.89 2.20
CA PRO A 72 -3.54 -7.26 1.79
C PRO A 72 -4.97 -7.44 1.28
N LEU A 73 -5.95 -6.82 1.95
CA LEU A 73 -7.35 -6.91 1.55
C LEU A 73 -7.57 -6.25 0.18
N ILE A 74 -6.99 -5.06 -0.04
CA ILE A 74 -7.03 -4.36 -1.33
C ILE A 74 -6.46 -5.25 -2.46
N LEU A 75 -5.27 -5.81 -2.24
CA LEU A 75 -4.61 -6.69 -3.22
C LEU A 75 -5.50 -7.88 -3.59
N GLN A 76 -6.16 -8.48 -2.60
CA GLN A 76 -7.03 -9.62 -2.85
C GLN A 76 -8.34 -9.22 -3.55
N THR A 77 -9.04 -8.19 -3.07
CA THR A 77 -10.41 -7.91 -3.51
C THR A 77 -10.52 -7.00 -4.71
N VAL A 78 -9.53 -6.11 -4.92
CA VAL A 78 -9.53 -5.14 -6.02
C VAL A 78 -8.59 -5.60 -7.12
N LEU A 79 -7.40 -6.09 -6.76
CA LEU A 79 -6.35 -6.44 -7.71
C LEU A 79 -6.27 -7.95 -8.01
N GLY A 80 -7.08 -8.78 -7.33
CA GLY A 80 -7.24 -10.20 -7.63
C GLY A 80 -6.06 -11.10 -7.23
N PHE A 81 -5.18 -10.64 -6.33
CA PHE A 81 -4.03 -11.43 -5.90
C PHE A 81 -4.47 -12.61 -5.03
N ASP A 82 -3.80 -13.75 -5.20
CA ASP A 82 -3.98 -14.89 -4.31
C ASP A 82 -3.26 -14.69 -2.97
N ALA A 83 -3.68 -15.45 -1.96
CA ALA A 83 -3.14 -15.33 -0.61
C ALA A 83 -1.66 -15.73 -0.51
N ALA A 84 -1.16 -16.57 -1.43
CA ALA A 84 0.24 -17.00 -1.43
C ALA A 84 1.16 -15.88 -1.93
N THR A 85 0.77 -15.20 -3.00
CA THR A 85 1.46 -14.02 -3.55
C THR A 85 1.45 -12.89 -2.52
N ILE A 86 0.30 -12.62 -1.90
CA ILE A 86 0.22 -11.61 -0.84
C ILE A 86 1.09 -12.01 0.36
N ALA A 87 1.13 -13.30 0.74
CA ALA A 87 1.96 -13.75 1.86
C ALA A 87 3.46 -13.53 1.60
N SER A 88 3.91 -13.73 0.36
CA SER A 88 5.28 -13.40 -0.09
C SER A 88 5.59 -11.92 0.13
N ALA A 89 4.75 -11.02 -0.43
CA ALA A 89 4.94 -9.58 -0.33
C ALA A 89 5.00 -9.06 1.12
N PHE A 90 4.25 -9.70 2.03
CA PHE A 90 4.14 -9.30 3.44
C PHE A 90 4.99 -10.17 4.38
N LEU A 91 5.85 -11.03 3.85
CA LEU A 91 6.80 -11.88 4.60
C LEU A 91 6.12 -12.71 5.71
N VAL A 92 4.98 -13.33 5.40
CA VAL A 92 4.26 -14.25 6.30
C VAL A 92 3.97 -15.58 5.59
N SER A 93 3.51 -16.59 6.33
CA SER A 93 3.09 -17.84 5.69
C SER A 93 1.76 -17.66 4.91
N PRO A 94 1.54 -18.39 3.81
CA PRO A 94 0.27 -18.37 3.08
C PRO A 94 -0.95 -18.72 3.95
N ALA A 95 -0.78 -19.66 4.90
CA ALA A 95 -1.82 -20.03 5.85
C ALA A 95 -2.16 -18.87 6.81
N THR A 96 -1.12 -18.20 7.35
CA THR A 96 -1.30 -17.02 8.20
C THR A 96 -2.01 -15.90 7.45
N MET A 97 -1.60 -15.61 6.22
CA MET A 97 -2.23 -14.55 5.40
C MET A 97 -3.69 -14.89 5.08
N SER A 98 -3.98 -16.13 4.68
CA SER A 98 -5.34 -16.59 4.40
C SER A 98 -6.26 -16.41 5.61
N GLN A 99 -5.81 -16.84 6.79
CA GLN A 99 -6.59 -16.67 8.02
C GLN A 99 -6.80 -15.20 8.39
N ARG A 100 -5.77 -14.35 8.22
CA ARG A 100 -5.89 -12.90 8.47
C ARG A 100 -6.94 -12.27 7.57
N LEU A 101 -6.92 -12.56 6.27
CA LEU A 101 -7.88 -12.05 5.30
C LEU A 101 -9.32 -12.49 5.61
N VAL A 102 -9.51 -13.76 5.98
CA VAL A 102 -10.83 -14.26 6.39
C VAL A 102 -11.34 -13.55 7.65
N ARG A 103 -10.51 -13.44 8.70
CA ARG A 103 -10.89 -12.74 9.94
C ARG A 103 -11.21 -11.27 9.69
N ALA A 104 -10.44 -10.60 8.83
CA ALA A 104 -10.70 -9.22 8.45
C ALA A 104 -12.07 -9.04 7.78
N LYS A 105 -12.38 -9.88 6.78
CA LYS A 105 -13.68 -9.85 6.09
C LYS A 105 -14.85 -10.13 7.03
N MET A 106 -14.70 -11.10 7.94
CA MET A 106 -15.69 -11.39 8.98
C MET A 106 -15.91 -10.18 9.89
N ARG A 107 -14.82 -9.55 10.36
CA ARG A 107 -14.90 -8.37 11.22
C ARG A 107 -15.56 -7.18 10.54
N ILE A 108 -15.23 -6.93 9.26
CA ILE A 108 -15.87 -5.89 8.45
C ILE A 108 -17.38 -6.11 8.39
N ARG A 109 -17.80 -7.36 8.13
CA ARG A 109 -19.22 -7.73 8.08
C ARG A 109 -19.91 -7.54 9.43
N GLU A 110 -19.28 -7.96 10.53
CA GLU A 110 -19.83 -7.85 11.88
C GLU A 110 -19.95 -6.41 12.37
N THR A 111 -19.01 -5.55 11.99
CA THR A 111 -18.95 -4.15 12.44
C THR A 111 -19.69 -3.19 11.51
N GLY A 112 -20.16 -3.66 10.35
CA GLY A 112 -20.92 -2.86 9.41
C GLY A 112 -20.15 -1.66 8.87
N ILE A 113 -18.84 -1.80 8.65
CA ILE A 113 -18.00 -0.71 8.14
C ILE A 113 -18.58 -0.25 6.79
N PRO A 114 -18.91 1.04 6.63
CA PRO A 114 -19.56 1.52 5.42
C PRO A 114 -18.62 1.38 4.22
N PHE A 115 -19.07 0.64 3.23
CA PHE A 115 -18.38 0.54 1.95
C PHE A 115 -18.87 1.65 1.03
N ARG A 116 -18.24 2.82 1.14
CA ARG A 116 -18.50 3.99 0.31
C ARG A 116 -17.20 4.60 -0.18
N VAL A 117 -17.29 5.38 -1.25
CA VAL A 117 -16.19 6.26 -1.66
C VAL A 117 -15.96 7.29 -0.54
N PRO A 118 -14.73 7.42 -0.02
CA PRO A 118 -14.43 8.41 1.01
C PRO A 118 -14.56 9.84 0.48
N GLU A 119 -14.89 10.76 1.37
CA GLU A 119 -14.86 12.19 1.09
C GLU A 119 -13.41 12.67 0.98
N ARG A 120 -13.20 13.83 0.35
CA ARG A 120 -11.85 14.37 0.10
C ARG A 120 -11.01 14.52 1.38
N ALA A 121 -11.66 14.88 2.50
CA ALA A 121 -11.00 15.02 3.80
C ALA A 121 -10.51 13.68 4.38
N GLU A 122 -11.12 12.55 4.00
CA GLU A 122 -10.77 11.22 4.49
C GLU A 122 -9.65 10.56 3.66
N LEU A 123 -9.33 11.09 2.48
CA LEU A 123 -8.32 10.51 1.58
C LEU A 123 -6.93 10.49 2.21
N GLY A 124 -6.55 11.54 2.94
CA GLY A 124 -5.22 11.67 3.53
C GLY A 124 -4.87 10.55 4.51
N GLU A 125 -5.81 10.14 5.36
CA GLU A 125 -5.60 9.05 6.33
C GLU A 125 -5.48 7.68 5.64
N ARG A 126 -6.11 7.53 4.48
CA ARG A 126 -6.19 6.28 3.72
C ARG A 126 -5.07 6.11 2.70
N LEU A 127 -4.48 7.22 2.25
CA LEU A 127 -3.49 7.27 1.18
C LEU A 127 -2.30 6.34 1.43
N GLY A 128 -1.76 6.31 2.65
CA GLY A 128 -0.62 5.45 2.97
C GLY A 128 -0.91 3.96 2.74
N THR A 129 -2.13 3.51 3.04
CA THR A 129 -2.56 2.13 2.79
C THR A 129 -2.74 1.84 1.30
N VAL A 130 -3.29 2.79 0.53
CA VAL A 130 -3.45 2.64 -0.92
C VAL A 130 -2.09 2.55 -1.59
N LEU A 131 -1.15 3.43 -1.22
CA LEU A 131 0.23 3.42 -1.73
C LEU A 131 0.96 2.13 -1.35
N GLU A 132 0.75 1.59 -0.16
CA GLU A 132 1.30 0.29 0.25
C GLU A 132 0.81 -0.84 -0.67
N ALA A 133 -0.48 -0.87 -1.01
CA ALA A 133 -1.03 -1.86 -1.92
C ALA A 133 -0.49 -1.69 -3.36
N ILE A 134 -0.41 -0.45 -3.86
CA ILE A 134 0.17 -0.15 -5.18
C ILE A 134 1.63 -0.60 -5.24
N TYR A 135 2.42 -0.26 -4.21
CA TYR A 135 3.83 -0.63 -4.15
C TYR A 135 4.02 -2.15 -4.05
N ALA A 136 3.19 -2.85 -3.27
CA ALA A 136 3.23 -4.31 -3.20
C ALA A 136 2.90 -4.97 -4.54
N ALA A 137 1.89 -4.46 -5.27
CA ALA A 137 1.56 -4.94 -6.60
C ALA A 137 2.72 -4.74 -7.60
N PHE A 138 3.36 -3.57 -7.54
CA PHE A 138 4.55 -3.28 -8.33
C PHE A 138 5.73 -4.22 -7.98
N ALA A 139 6.04 -4.37 -6.70
CA ALA A 139 7.16 -5.17 -6.22
C ALA A 139 7.01 -6.65 -6.57
N GLU A 140 5.81 -7.21 -6.47
CA GLU A 140 5.55 -8.59 -6.88
C GLU A 140 5.66 -8.76 -8.40
N GLY A 141 5.24 -7.76 -9.18
CA GLY A 141 5.44 -7.77 -10.62
C GLY A 141 6.91 -7.70 -11.05
N TRP A 142 7.77 -7.06 -10.23
CA TRP A 142 9.22 -6.96 -10.45
C TRP A 142 10.00 -8.20 -10.01
N SER A 143 9.41 -9.06 -9.18
CA SER A 143 10.10 -10.24 -8.60
C SER A 143 10.41 -11.35 -9.61
N ASP A 144 10.00 -11.20 -10.87
CA ASP A 144 10.46 -11.99 -12.02
C ASP A 144 11.14 -11.08 -13.08
N PRO A 145 12.41 -10.69 -12.84
CA PRO A 145 13.13 -9.77 -13.74
C PRO A 145 13.44 -10.39 -15.12
N ALA A 146 13.36 -11.72 -15.26
CA ALA A 146 13.51 -12.41 -16.54
C ALA A 146 12.19 -12.43 -17.35
N GLY A 147 11.07 -12.05 -16.74
CA GLY A 147 9.76 -11.98 -17.39
C GLY A 147 9.23 -13.34 -17.85
N THR A 148 9.70 -14.42 -17.26
CA THR A 148 9.30 -15.79 -17.64
C THR A 148 7.81 -16.05 -17.40
N GLU A 149 7.18 -15.33 -16.48
CA GLU A 149 5.76 -15.41 -16.17
C GLU A 149 5.01 -14.12 -16.59
N THR A 150 4.25 -14.20 -17.69
CA THR A 150 3.45 -13.09 -18.25
C THR A 150 2.51 -12.44 -17.22
N ARG A 151 1.96 -13.25 -16.31
CA ARG A 151 1.05 -12.77 -15.25
C ARG A 151 1.74 -11.75 -14.33
N ARG A 152 3.03 -11.91 -14.00
CA ARG A 152 3.76 -11.01 -13.09
C ARG A 152 4.14 -9.69 -13.75
N ARG A 153 4.57 -9.70 -15.02
CA ARG A 153 4.86 -8.46 -15.78
C ARG A 153 3.64 -7.53 -15.90
N ASN A 154 2.45 -8.12 -16.01
CA ASN A 154 1.21 -7.34 -16.04
C ASN A 154 0.97 -6.59 -14.71
N LEU A 155 1.38 -7.15 -13.57
CA LEU A 155 1.19 -6.53 -12.25
C LEU A 155 2.11 -5.33 -12.00
N ALA A 156 3.35 -5.36 -12.51
CA ALA A 156 4.26 -4.21 -12.41
C ALA A 156 3.74 -3.02 -13.23
N THR A 157 3.27 -3.30 -14.45
CA THR A 157 2.66 -2.29 -15.32
C THR A 157 1.39 -1.71 -14.68
N GLU A 158 0.55 -2.57 -14.10
CA GLU A 158 -0.65 -2.16 -13.37
C GLU A 158 -0.34 -1.30 -12.15
N GLY A 159 0.66 -1.67 -11.34
CA GLY A 159 1.10 -0.86 -10.20
C GLY A 159 1.64 0.51 -10.62
N ILE A 160 2.40 0.58 -11.73
CA ILE A 160 2.86 1.86 -12.28
C ILE A 160 1.68 2.71 -12.75
N TRP A 161 0.70 2.11 -13.41
CA TRP A 161 -0.46 2.83 -13.93
C TRP A 161 -1.33 3.37 -12.78
N LEU A 162 -1.61 2.55 -11.76
CA LEU A 162 -2.34 2.98 -10.55
C LEU A 162 -1.58 4.07 -9.78
N GLY A 163 -0.25 4.03 -9.76
CA GLY A 163 0.58 5.05 -9.11
C GLY A 163 0.67 6.38 -9.87
N ARG A 164 0.16 6.46 -11.10
CA ARG A 164 0.10 7.69 -11.91
C ARG A 164 -1.25 8.40 -11.83
N LEU A 165 -2.29 7.75 -11.30
CA LEU A 165 -3.61 8.32 -11.06
C LEU A 165 -3.65 9.05 -9.72
#